data_AF-A0A101XG02-F1
#
_entry.id   AF-A0A101XG02-F1
#
_cell.length_a   1.000
_cell.length_b   1.000
_cell.length_c   1.000
_cell.angle_alpha   90.00
_cell.angle_beta   90.00
_cell.angle_gamma   90.00
#
_symmetry.space_group_name_H-M   'P 1'
#
loop_
_entity.id
_entity.type
_entity.pdbx_description
1 polymer ?
#
loop_
_entity_poly.entity_id
_entity_poly.type
_entity_poly.pdbx_seq_one_letter_code
_entity_poly.pdbx_strand_id
1 'polypeptide(L)'
;MEVENPPPELYAVEEPYRRIVEEVAIYVAERGRLEREKYNEIYRRFRELYPLPAQLIQQAMNQGVETGKSFLELKRNGRVHKPHPEVRHVSIRFAKDS
;
A
#
# COMPACT_ATOMS: atom_id res chain seq x y z
N MET A 1 -11.80 -7.30 -21.99
CA MET A 1 -12.10 -6.40 -20.85
C MET A 1 -11.23 -5.19 -21.04
N GLU A 2 -11.80 -4.11 -21.58
CA GLU A 2 -11.13 -2.81 -21.58
C GLU A 2 -11.25 -2.27 -20.16
N VAL A 3 -10.12 -2.18 -19.46
CA VAL A 3 -10.07 -1.49 -18.18
C VAL A 3 -10.10 -0.02 -18.55
N GLU A 4 -11.24 0.64 -18.38
CA GLU A 4 -11.29 2.10 -18.49
C GLU A 4 -10.21 2.67 -17.57
N ASN A 5 -9.21 3.31 -18.17
CA ASN A 5 -8.18 3.99 -17.40
C ASN A 5 -8.89 5.06 -16.57
N PRO A 6 -8.67 5.11 -15.25
CA PRO A 6 -9.30 6.11 -14.42
C PRO A 6 -8.90 7.52 -14.89
N PRO A 7 -9.77 8.53 -14.70
CA PRO A 7 -9.45 9.93 -14.93
C PRO A 7 -8.03 10.31 -14.44
N PRO A 8 -7.28 11.17 -15.14
CA PRO A 8 -5.89 11.50 -14.80
C PRO A 8 -5.68 11.92 -13.33
N GLU A 9 -6.68 12.55 -12.72
CA GLU A 9 -6.69 12.97 -11.31
C GLU A 9 -6.71 11.78 -10.34
N LEU A 10 -7.42 10.70 -10.69
CA LEU A 10 -7.43 9.46 -9.92
C LEU A 10 -6.10 8.71 -10.08
N TYR A 11 -5.49 8.75 -11.27
CA TYR A 11 -4.14 8.19 -11.47
C TYR A 11 -3.09 8.90 -10.59
N ALA A 12 -3.21 10.23 -10.44
CA ALA A 12 -2.33 11.03 -9.58
C ALA A 12 -2.40 10.64 -8.09
N VAL A 13 -3.50 10.04 -7.65
CA VAL A 13 -3.70 9.53 -6.28
C VAL A 13 -3.37 8.04 -6.18
N GLU A 14 -3.80 7.26 -7.17
CA GLU A 14 -3.67 5.81 -7.19
C GLU A 14 -2.22 5.37 -7.20
N GLU A 15 -1.38 5.98 -8.04
CA GLU A 15 0.01 5.54 -8.18
C GLU A 15 0.83 5.76 -6.89
N PRO A 16 0.80 6.95 -6.24
CA PRO A 16 1.44 7.13 -4.94
C PRO A 16 0.87 6.22 -3.86
N TYR A 17 -0.46 6.05 -3.82
CA TYR A 17 -1.12 5.16 -2.86
C TYR A 17 -0.64 3.72 -3.02
N ARG A 18 -0.61 3.20 -4.26
CA ARG A 18 -0.13 1.86 -4.59
C ARG A 18 1.33 1.65 -4.19
N ARG A 19 2.20 2.62 -4.45
CA ARG A 19 3.61 2.58 -4.03
C ARG A 19 3.75 2.45 -2.50
N ILE A 20 2.93 3.17 -1.73
CA ILE A 20 2.92 3.05 -0.26
C ILE A 20 2.48 1.65 0.18
N VAL A 21 1.37 1.14 -0.38
CA VAL A 21 0.86 -0.20 -0.05
C VAL A 21 1.92 -1.26 -0.35
N GLU A 22 2.55 -1.19 -1.53
CA GLU A 22 3.56 -2.16 -1.96
C GLU A 22 4.81 -2.13 -1.07
N GLU A 23 5.35 -0.94 -0.79
CA GLU A 23 6.56 -0.84 0.03
C GLU A 23 6.33 -1.33 1.48
N VAL A 24 5.19 -0.98 2.07
CA VAL A 24 4.84 -1.46 3.40
C VAL A 24 4.59 -2.97 3.38
N ALA A 25 3.91 -3.49 2.36
CA ALA A 25 3.67 -4.92 2.22
C ALA A 25 4.96 -5.73 2.09
N ILE A 26 5.93 -5.24 1.30
CA ILE A 26 7.26 -5.84 1.18
C ILE A 26 7.95 -5.85 2.55
N TYR A 27 8.01 -4.71 3.24
CA TYR A 27 8.67 -4.63 4.55
C TYR A 27 8.04 -5.61 5.56
N VAL A 28 6.71 -5.66 5.62
CA VAL A 28 5.99 -6.56 6.52
C VAL A 28 6.20 -8.02 6.11
N ALA A 29 6.25 -8.34 4.82
CA ALA A 29 6.54 -9.69 4.34
C ALA A 29 7.95 -10.16 4.71
N GLU A 30 8.91 -9.24 4.83
CA GLU A 30 10.29 -9.56 5.24
C GLU A 30 10.46 -9.63 6.76
N ARG A 31 9.77 -8.76 7.52
CA ARG A 31 10.01 -8.54 8.96
C ARG A 31 8.88 -9.05 9.87
N GLY A 32 7.75 -9.46 9.30
CA GLY A 32 6.56 -9.92 10.01
C GLY A 32 5.69 -8.82 10.63
N ARG A 33 6.17 -7.58 10.70
CA ARG A 33 5.49 -6.42 11.29
C ARG A 33 6.01 -5.11 10.73
N LEU A 34 5.24 -4.05 10.85
CA LEU A 34 5.68 -2.68 10.56
C LEU A 34 6.18 -2.02 11.85
N GLU A 35 7.47 -1.68 11.90
CA GLU A 35 8.11 -1.06 13.05
C GLU A 35 7.86 0.46 13.04
N ARG A 36 7.83 1.09 14.23
CA ARG A 36 7.43 2.50 14.39
C ARG A 36 8.38 3.44 13.64
N GLU A 37 9.67 3.15 13.68
CA GLU A 37 10.74 3.86 13.00
C GLU A 37 10.50 3.82 11.49
N LYS A 38 10.23 2.63 10.95
CA LYS A 38 9.95 2.45 9.52
C LYS A 38 8.64 3.11 9.10
N TYR A 39 7.60 3.02 9.93
CA TYR A 39 6.34 3.75 9.71
C TYR A 39 6.59 5.25 9.56
N ASN A 40 7.35 5.85 10.48
CA ASN A 40 7.65 7.28 10.44
C ASN A 40 8.51 7.67 9.23
N GLU A 41 9.48 6.83 8.87
CA GLU A 41 10.32 7.02 7.68
C GLU A 41 9.47 7.04 6.41
N ILE A 42 8.64 6.01 6.19
CA ILE A 42 7.74 5.90 5.04
C ILE A 42 6.76 7.08 5.03
N TYR A 43 6.11 7.38 6.17
CA TYR A 43 5.15 8.46 6.28
C TYR A 43 5.76 9.82 5.89
N ARG A 44 6.93 10.16 6.44
CA ARG A 44 7.61 11.43 6.14
C ARG A 44 8.01 11.51 4.67
N ARG A 45 8.66 10.47 4.15
CA ARG A 45 9.12 10.45 2.75
C ARG A 45 7.95 10.62 1.78
N PHE A 46 6.83 9.92 1.98
CA PHE A 46 5.68 10.05 1.09
C PHE A 46 4.89 11.36 1.27
N ARG A 47 4.90 11.96 2.47
CA ARG A 47 4.34 13.32 2.69
C ARG A 47 5.13 14.40 1.95
N GLU A 48 6.43 14.20 1.74
CA GLU A 48 7.30 15.13 1.01
C GLU A 48 7.25 14.90 -0.50
N LEU A 49 7.19 13.64 -0.94
CA LEU A 49 7.24 13.28 -2.37
C LEU A 49 5.94 13.60 -3.13
N TYR A 50 4.79 13.57 -2.47
CA TYR A 50 3.50 13.70 -3.14
C TYR A 50 2.57 14.64 -2.38
N PRO A 51 1.71 15.40 -3.08
CA PRO A 51 0.64 16.18 -2.47
C PRO A 51 -0.53 15.29 -2.00
N LEU A 52 -0.24 14.12 -1.41
CA LEU A 52 -1.24 13.16 -0.97
C LEU A 52 -1.75 13.54 0.43
N PRO A 53 -3.08 13.60 0.67
CA PRO A 53 -3.65 13.83 1.99
C PRO A 53 -3.11 12.84 3.04
N ALA A 54 -2.85 13.33 4.24
CA ALA A 54 -2.31 12.51 5.33
C ALA A 54 -3.18 11.28 5.66
N GLN A 55 -4.51 11.41 5.48
CA GLN A 55 -5.46 10.31 5.65
C GLN A 55 -5.21 9.18 4.65
N LEU A 56 -4.96 9.50 3.37
CA LEU A 56 -4.72 8.49 2.33
C LEU A 56 -3.38 7.80 2.53
N ILE A 57 -2.34 8.49 3.01
CA ILE A 57 -1.06 7.86 3.36
C ILE A 57 -1.25 6.86 4.49
N GLN A 58 -1.95 7.24 5.58
CA GLN A 58 -2.24 6.34 6.69
C GLN A 58 -3.08 5.14 6.24
N GLN A 59 -4.07 5.37 5.38
CA GLN A 59 -4.89 4.31 4.82
C GLN A 59 -4.05 3.32 3.99
N ALA A 60 -3.17 3.83 3.11
CA ALA A 60 -2.28 3.01 2.31
C ALA A 60 -1.31 2.21 3.18
N MET A 61 -0.75 2.81 4.25
CA MET A 61 0.11 2.08 5.19
C MET A 61 -0.65 0.94 5.88
N ASN A 62 -1.87 1.18 6.36
CA ASN A 62 -2.69 0.13 6.97
C ASN A 62 -3.01 -0.99 5.99
N GLN A 63 -3.39 -0.65 4.75
CA GLN A 63 -3.63 -1.64 3.71
C GLN A 63 -2.37 -2.44 3.35
N GLY A 64 -1.20 -1.78 3.31
CA GLY A 64 0.09 -2.44 3.10
C GLY A 64 0.42 -3.45 4.20
N VAL A 65 0.16 -3.10 5.46
CA VAL A 65 0.36 -4.01 6.60
C VAL A 65 -0.47 -5.27 6.45
N GLU A 66 -1.77 -5.12 6.15
CA GLU A 66 -2.66 -6.27 5.98
C GLU A 66 -2.29 -7.11 4.75
N THR A 67 -1.85 -6.45 3.67
CA THR A 67 -1.35 -7.15 2.47
C THR A 67 -0.10 -7.98 2.77
N GLY A 68 0.86 -7.42 3.50
CA GLY A 68 2.09 -8.14 3.88
C GLY A 68 1.81 -9.33 4.81
N LYS A 69 0.88 -9.18 5.77
CA LYS A 69 0.44 -10.29 6.63
C LYS A 69 -0.24 -11.39 5.84
N SER A 70 -1.16 -11.04 4.94
CA SER A 70 -1.85 -12.01 4.08
C SER A 70 -0.85 -12.76 3.19
N PHE A 71 0.12 -12.05 2.61
CA PHE A 71 1.20 -12.67 1.83
C PHE A 71 1.98 -13.69 2.66
N LEU A 72 2.37 -13.35 3.88
CA LEU A 72 3.07 -14.26 4.79
C LEU A 72 2.24 -15.50 5.13
N GLU A 73 0.96 -15.33 5.41
CA GLU A 73 0.04 -16.44 5.67
C GLU A 73 -0.05 -17.39 4.47
N LEU A 74 -0.26 -16.83 3.27
CA LEU A 74 -0.31 -17.61 2.04
C LEU A 74 1.02 -18.33 1.76
N LYS A 75 2.16 -17.68 2.03
CA LYS A 75 3.49 -18.27 1.87
C LYS A 75 3.71 -19.43 2.84
N ARG A 76 3.32 -19.29 4.11
CA ARG A 76 3.37 -20.37 5.12
C ARG A 76 2.51 -21.57 4.72
N ASN A 77 1.36 -21.29 4.11
CA ASN A 77 0.45 -22.32 3.60
C ASN A 77 0.88 -22.91 2.24
N GLY A 78 2.04 -22.53 1.69
CA GLY A 78 2.53 -23.01 0.40
C GLY A 78 1.73 -22.52 -0.80
N ARG A 79 0.85 -21.52 -0.64
CA ARG A 79 -0.04 -20.99 -1.70
C ARG A 79 0.62 -19.92 -2.54
N VAL A 80 1.75 -19.37 -2.09
CA VAL A 80 2.54 -18.36 -2.80
C VAL A 80 4.01 -18.76 -2.76
N HIS A 81 4.69 -18.67 -3.90
CA HIS A 81 6.12 -18.98 -4.05
C HIS A 81 6.97 -17.77 -4.44
N LYS A 82 6.33 -16.61 -4.62
CA LYS A 82 7.03 -15.37 -4.93
C LYS A 82 7.92 -14.93 -3.77
N PRO A 83 9.04 -14.24 -4.04
CA PRO A 83 9.91 -13.73 -2.99
C PRO A 83 9.18 -12.67 -2.14
N HIS A 84 8.45 -11.76 -2.78
CA HIS A 84 7.76 -10.63 -2.17
C HIS A 84 6.33 -10.45 -2.72
N PRO A 85 5.44 -9.73 -2.02
CA PRO A 85 4.14 -9.32 -2.57
C PRO A 85 4.32 -8.39 -3.78
N GLU A 86 3.32 -8.39 -4.66
CA GLU A 86 3.20 -7.47 -5.80
C GLU A 86 1.80 -6.85 -5.76
N VAL A 87 1.69 -5.52 -5.73
CA VAL A 87 0.41 -4.83 -5.61
C VAL A 87 -0.03 -4.32 -6.98
N ARG A 88 -0.97 -5.03 -7.60
CA ARG A 88 -1.53 -4.66 -8.92
C ARG A 88 -2.68 -3.67 -8.84
N HIS A 89 -3.53 -3.81 -7.82
CA HIS A 89 -4.70 -2.99 -7.61
C HIS A 89 -4.79 -2.58 -6.14
N VAL A 90 -5.34 -1.39 -5.90
CA VAL A 90 -5.59 -0.86 -4.57
C VAL A 90 -7.05 -0.49 -4.38
N SER A 91 -7.48 -0.42 -3.13
CA SER A 91 -8.85 -0.08 -2.77
C SER A 91 -8.81 1.19 -1.95
N ILE A 92 -8.96 2.33 -2.61
CA ILE A 92 -8.91 3.64 -1.99
C ILE A 92 -10.33 3.98 -1.53
N ARG A 93 -10.47 4.40 -0.27
CA ARG A 93 -11.76 4.85 0.25
C ARG A 93 -11.67 6.34 0.53
N PHE A 94 -12.36 7.11 -0.30
CA PHE A 94 -12.60 8.52 -0.01
C PHE A 94 -13.71 8.61 1.03
N ALA A 95 -13.51 9.40 2.09
CA ALA A 95 -14.61 9.74 2.96
C ALA A 95 -15.65 10.50 2.13
N LYS A 96 -16.92 10.09 2.20
CA LYS A 96 -18.00 10.89 1.64
C LYS A 96 -18.05 12.19 2.45
N ASP A 97 -18.07 13.33 1.77
CA ASP A 97 -18.12 14.65 2.40
C ASP A 97 -19.11 14.66 3.58
N SER A 98 -18.66 15.16 4.72
CA SER A 98 -19.49 15.32 5.92
C SER A 98 -20.39 16.53 5.82
#